data_AF-A0A9W8E6Z9-F1
#
_entry.id   AF-A0A9W8E6Z9-F1
#
_cell.length_a   1.000
_cell.length_b   1.000
_cell.length_c   1.000
_cell.angle_alpha   90.00
_cell.angle_beta   90.00
_cell.angle_gamma   90.00
#
_symmetry.space_group_name_H-M   'P 1'
#
loop_
_entity.id
_entity.type
_entity.pdbx_description
1 polymer ?
#
loop_
_entity_poly.entity_id
_entity_poly.type
_entity_poly.pdbx_seq_one_letter_code
_entity_poly.pdbx_strand_id
1 'polypeptide(L)' 'MAQERDEKVYMARLAEQAERYDEMVTFMKDVAKLGGELSVEERNLLSVAYKNVIGARRASWRIVSSI' A
#
# COMPACT_ATOMS: atom_id res chain seq x y z
N MET A 1 1.90 6.16 19.55
CA MET A 1 0.88 5.20 19.09
C MET A 1 -0.06 5.86 18.08
N ALA A 2 -0.94 6.81 18.46
CA ALA A 2 -1.82 7.48 17.49
C ALA A 2 -1.06 8.36 16.48
N GLN A 3 -0.14 9.21 16.98
CA GLN A 3 0.69 10.10 16.13
C GLN A 3 1.45 9.33 15.03
N GLU A 4 2.12 8.25 15.40
CA GLU A 4 2.91 7.43 14.47
C GLU A 4 2.02 6.75 13.42
N ARG A 5 0.81 6.30 13.81
CA ARG A 5 -0.15 5.73 12.88
C ARG A 5 -0.63 6.76 11.87
N ASP A 6 -1.00 7.95 12.34
CA ASP A 6 -1.49 9.04 11.51
C ASP A 6 -0.41 9.53 10.53
N GLU A 7 0.84 9.62 10.97
CA GLU A 7 1.99 9.93 10.11
C GLU A 7 2.18 8.89 9.00
N LYS A 8 2.08 7.60 9.32
CA LYS A 8 2.22 6.52 8.31
C LYS A 8 1.05 6.52 7.33
N VAL A 9 -0.17 6.78 7.79
CA VAL A 9 -1.35 6.94 6.90
C VAL A 9 -1.18 8.16 6.00
N TYR A 10 -0.68 9.28 6.52
CA TYR A 10 -0.38 10.47 5.73
C TYR A 10 0.68 10.20 4.65
N MET A 11 1.78 9.54 5.00
CA MET A 11 2.81 9.14 4.04
C MET A 11 2.29 8.18 2.98
N ALA A 12 1.38 7.26 3.34
CA ALA A 12 0.74 6.38 2.37
C ALA A 12 -0.12 7.15 1.36
N ARG A 13 -0.86 8.18 1.78
CA ARG A 13 -1.61 9.05 0.85
C ARG A 13 -0.71 9.84 -0.07
N LEU A 14 0.41 10.36 0.45
CA LEU A 14 1.38 11.07 -0.37
C LEU A 14 2.02 10.14 -1.41
N ALA A 15 2.34 8.90 -1.02
CA ALA A 15 2.85 7.88 -1.92
C ALA A 15 1.83 7.48 -3.00
N GLU A 16 0.54 7.40 -2.65
CA GLU A 16 -0.56 7.18 -3.60
C GLU A 16 -0.63 8.30 -4.65
N GLN A 17 -0.57 9.57 -4.22
CA GLN A 17 -0.57 10.73 -5.12
C GLN A 17 0.65 10.76 -6.05
N ALA A 18 1.77 10.19 -5.61
CA ALA A 18 2.99 10.08 -6.40
C ALA A 18 3.08 8.78 -7.22
N GLU A 19 2.05 7.93 -7.20
CA GLU A 19 2.03 6.58 -7.82
C GLU A 19 3.19 5.66 -7.34
N ARG A 20 3.75 5.93 -6.15
CA ARG A 20 4.84 5.15 -5.55
C ARG A 20 4.30 4.01 -4.70
N TYR A 21 3.64 3.04 -5.35
CA TYR A 21 2.89 2.00 -4.66
C TYR A 21 3.75 1.02 -3.83
N ASP A 22 5.00 0.75 -4.21
CA ASP A 22 5.91 -0.08 -3.39
C ASP A 22 6.21 0.57 -2.02
N GLU A 23 6.32 1.90 -1.98
CA GLU A 23 6.47 2.65 -0.71
C GLU A 23 5.16 2.73 0.07
N MET A 24 4.04 2.94 -0.63
CA MET A 24 2.71 2.89 -0.04
C MET A 24 2.48 1.56 0.69
N VAL A 25 2.90 0.43 0.10
CA VAL A 25 2.85 -0.90 0.74
C VAL A 25 3.66 -0.94 2.02
N THR A 26 4.84 -0.32 2.03
CA THR A 26 5.72 -0.27 3.22
C THR A 26 5.03 0.49 4.37
N PHE A 27 4.50 1.67 4.10
CA PHE A 27 3.79 2.46 5.11
C PHE A 27 2.52 1.77 5.63
N MET A 28 1.71 1.20 4.74
CA MET A 28 0.48 0.51 5.15
C MET A 28 0.75 -0.81 5.89
N LYS A 29 1.88 -1.46 5.62
CA LYS A 29 2.33 -2.62 6.40
C LYS A 29 2.74 -2.22 7.81
N ASP A 30 3.37 -1.06 7.98
CA ASP A 30 3.68 -0.52 9.31
C ASP A 30 2.40 -0.19 10.07
N VAL A 31 1.41 0.46 9.43
CA VAL A 31 0.08 0.73 10.03
C VAL A 31 -0.58 -0.55 10.52
N ALA A 32 -0.55 -1.63 9.73
CA ALA A 32 -1.10 -2.92 10.12
C ALA A 32 -0.34 -3.58 11.29
N LYS A 33 0.98 -3.36 11.40
CA LYS A 33 1.82 -3.91 12.48
C LYS A 33 1.67 -3.17 13.81
N LEU A 34 1.30 -1.88 13.78
CA LEU A 34 1.03 -1.09 14.98
C LEU A 34 -0.15 -1.64 15.80
N GLY A 35 -0.94 -2.57 15.23
CA GLY A 35 -2.04 -3.25 15.89
C GLY A 35 -3.32 -2.42 15.92
N GLY A 36 -4.40 -2.99 16.47
CA GLY A 36 -5.73 -2.37 16.46
C GLY A 36 -6.49 -2.58 15.15
N GLU A 37 -7.80 -2.37 15.21
CA GLU A 37 -8.67 -2.55 14.04
C GLU A 37 -8.40 -1.46 12.99
N LEU A 38 -8.32 -1.86 11.73
CA LEU A 38 -8.12 -0.92 10.62
C LEU A 38 -9.44 -0.22 10.31
N SER A 39 -9.38 1.10 10.17
CA SER A 39 -10.53 1.88 9.69
C SER A 39 -10.89 1.49 8.25
N VAL A 40 -12.07 1.90 7.79
CA VAL A 40 -12.48 1.68 6.38
C VAL A 40 -11.47 2.33 5.43
N GLU A 41 -10.99 3.53 5.77
CA GLU A 41 -10.02 4.25 4.96
C GLU A 41 -8.66 3.54 4.91
N GLU A 42 -8.15 3.07 6.04
CA GLU A 42 -6.88 2.34 6.10
C GLU A 42 -6.95 1.02 5.33
N ARG A 43 -8.08 0.30 5.38
CA ARG A 43 -8.30 -0.91 4.57
C ARG A 43 -8.33 -0.60 3.08
N ASN A 44 -8.89 0.54 2.68
CA ASN A 44 -8.88 0.99 1.29
C ASN A 44 -7.46 1.30 0.83
N LEU A 45 -6.69 2.07 1.60
CA LEU A 45 -5.29 2.38 1.29
C LEU A 45 -4.45 1.10 1.19
N LEU A 46 -4.64 0.15 2.11
CA LEU A 46 -3.95 -1.15 2.07
C LEU A 46 -4.30 -1.92 0.79
N SER A 47 -5.58 -1.92 0.40
CA SER A 47 -6.04 -2.58 -0.82
C SER A 47 -5.46 -1.94 -2.08
N VAL A 48 -5.46 -0.61 -2.16
CA VAL A 48 -4.91 0.14 -3.30
C VAL A 48 -3.42 -0.13 -3.44
N ALA A 49 -2.66 -0.07 -2.35
CA ALA A 49 -1.22 -0.30 -2.34
C ALA A 49 -0.86 -1.67 -2.94
N TYR A 50 -1.42 -2.75 -2.38
CA TYR A 50 -1.10 -4.11 -2.81
C TYR A 50 -1.64 -4.45 -4.20
N LYS A 51 -2.86 -4.00 -4.55
CA LYS A 51 -3.45 -4.28 -5.88
C LYS A 51 -2.59 -3.69 -7.00
N ASN A 52 -2.06 -2.48 -6.83
CA ASN A 52 -1.22 -1.85 -7.85
C ASN A 52 0.13 -2.56 -8.00
N VAL A 53 0.83 -2.84 -6.89
CA VAL A 53 2.13 -3.54 -6.94
C VAL A 53 1.99 -4.93 -7.56
N ILE A 54 1.01 -5.72 -7.14
CA ILE A 54 0.79 -7.08 -7.66
C ILE A 54 0.26 -7.03 -9.10
N GLY A 55 -0.58 -6.04 -9.43
CA GLY A 55 -1.09 -5.82 -10.78
C GLY A 55 0.03 -5.63 -11.80
N ALA A 56 0.99 -4.75 -11.48
CA ALA A 56 2.18 -4.53 -12.30
C ALA A 56 3.01 -5.81 -12.47
N ARG A 57 3.32 -6.52 -11.36
CA ARG A 57 4.10 -7.78 -11.39
C ARG A 57 3.41 -8.87 -12.21
N ARG A 58 2.08 -9.01 -12.09
CA ARG A 58 1.29 -9.96 -12.90
C ARG A 58 1.29 -9.60 -14.38
N ALA A 59 1.25 -8.31 -14.72
CA ALA A 59 1.37 -7.87 -16.11
C ALA A 59 2.74 -8.23 -16.69
N SER A 60 3.82 -7.95 -15.97
CA SER A 60 5.17 -8.35 -16.37
C SER A 60 5.30 -9.86 -16.53
N TRP A 61 4.79 -10.64 -15.58
CA TRP A 61 4.81 -12.10 -15.66
C TRP A 61 4.11 -12.63 -16.91
N ARG A 62 2.91 -12.12 -17.23
CA ARG A 62 2.16 -12.53 -18.42
C ARG A 62 2.97 -12.31 -19.70
N ILE A 63 3.64 -11.16 -19.82
CA ILE A 63 4.49 -10.83 -20.98
C ILE A 63 5.64 -11.84 -21.08
N VAL A 64 6.38 -12.07 -19.99
CA VAL A 64 7.50 -13.01 -19.96
C VAL A 64 7.06 -14.43 -20.29
N SER A 65 5.91 -14.87 -19.76
CA SER A 65 5.38 -16.22 -20.03
C SER A 65 4.79 -16.43 -21.43
N SER A 66 4.55 -15.35 -22.17
CA SER A 66 3.99 -15.40 -23.53
C SER A 66 5.04 -15.39 -24.64
N ILE A 67 6.32 -15.27 -24.28
CA ILE A 67 7.49 -15.39 -25.16
C ILE A 67 7.95 -16.85 -25.14
#